data_AF-A0A7C4FD24-F1
#
_entry.id   AF-A0A7C4FD24-F1
#
_cell.length_a   1.000
_cell.length_b   1.000
_cell.length_c   1.000
_cell.angle_alpha   90.00
_cell.angle_beta   90.00
_cell.angle_gamma   90.00
#
_symmetry.space_group_name_H-M   'P 1'
#
loop_
_entity.id
_entity.type
_entity.pdbx_description
1 polymer ?
#
loop_
_entity_poly.entity_id
_entity_poly.type
_entity_poly.pdbx_seq_one_letter_code
_entity_poly.pdbx_strand_id
1 'polypeptide(L)'
;MLTAAECRISVAEHLGSILLLSVFMGLGWIYFLSVAGLPPLYLASVFSTTLVLAVVLAVFAHEGVHAAVVRILGARKIRVGISRYGAYVAVENPLPRNRWVAVALAPLAISPIALTLASLLDGVLRDMLILTSIINFAGSSGDVLAVAFALTTSRDTLIRDEGVAIVFKGECPKRVLARKLKALALAGLALLLMQTVVLQTLVLVAQLSLPRADKAREILQSTGAVTVDLLGLVEARASLVDTPAGQTSTHAGGSPFWILSTQNVHL
;
A
#
# COMPACT_ATOMS: atom_id res chain seq x y z
N MET A 1 22.87 -0.12 44.46
CA MET A 1 22.75 -0.18 42.99
C MET A 1 21.41 -0.81 42.66
N LEU A 2 20.41 -0.02 42.28
CA LEU A 2 19.15 -0.58 41.77
C LEU A 2 19.45 -1.22 40.42
N THR A 3 19.20 -2.51 40.27
CA THR A 3 19.31 -3.22 38.99
C THR A 3 18.38 -2.53 38.01
N ALA A 4 18.94 -1.86 37.00
CA ALA A 4 18.15 -1.25 35.94
C ALA A 4 17.20 -2.31 35.35
N ALA A 5 15.93 -1.96 35.17
CA ALA A 5 14.96 -2.87 34.60
C ALA A 5 15.47 -3.35 33.22
N GLU A 6 15.52 -4.66 33.06
CA GLU A 6 15.87 -5.30 31.79
C GLU A 6 14.60 -5.91 31.20
N CYS A 7 14.25 -5.44 30.00
CA CYS A 7 13.07 -5.88 29.28
C CYS A 7 13.48 -6.52 27.96
N ARG A 8 12.95 -7.73 27.72
CA ARG A 8 13.22 -8.49 26.51
C ARG A 8 11.97 -8.55 25.64
N ILE A 9 12.11 -8.17 24.37
CA ILE A 9 11.10 -8.37 23.35
C ILE A 9 11.55 -9.52 22.45
N SER A 10 10.81 -10.63 22.47
CA SER A 10 11.05 -11.75 21.56
C SER A 10 10.43 -11.47 20.19
N VAL A 11 11.17 -11.75 19.12
CA VAL A 11 10.66 -11.64 17.74
C VAL A 11 9.46 -12.57 17.54
N ALA A 12 9.48 -13.76 18.14
CA ALA A 12 8.42 -14.76 18.00
C ALA A 12 7.07 -14.27 18.55
N GLU A 13 7.06 -13.48 19.64
CA GLU A 13 5.83 -12.91 20.22
C GLU A 13 5.15 -11.91 19.27
N HIS A 14 5.92 -11.31 18.36
CA HIS A 14 5.45 -10.26 17.46
C HIS A 14 5.43 -10.67 15.99
N LEU A 15 5.70 -11.94 15.67
CA LEU A 15 5.79 -12.45 14.30
C LEU A 15 4.55 -12.11 13.47
N GLY A 16 3.34 -12.26 14.03
CA GLY A 16 2.11 -11.91 13.31
C GLY A 16 1.96 -10.42 12.99
N SER A 17 2.56 -9.53 13.80
CA SER A 17 2.57 -8.08 13.50
C SER A 17 3.61 -7.75 12.44
N ILE A 18 4.78 -8.41 12.48
CA ILE A 18 5.85 -8.29 11.48
C ILE A 18 5.34 -8.75 10.10
N LEU A 19 4.75 -9.95 10.02
CA LEU A 19 4.22 -10.49 8.77
C LEU A 19 3.14 -9.60 8.16
N LEU A 20 2.20 -9.12 8.97
CA LEU A 20 1.17 -8.21 8.49
C LEU A 20 1.77 -6.90 7.98
N LEU A 21 2.71 -6.31 8.73
CA LEU A 21 3.37 -5.08 8.34
C LEU A 21 4.20 -5.27 7.07
N SER A 22 4.87 -6.43 6.90
CA SER A 22 5.56 -6.81 5.66
C SER A 22 4.63 -6.84 4.46
N VAL A 23 3.44 -7.44 4.59
CA VAL A 23 2.45 -7.47 3.50
C VAL A 23 1.98 -6.05 3.16
N PHE A 24 1.65 -5.25 4.18
CA PHE A 24 1.24 -3.86 3.98
C PHE A 24 2.34 -3.03 3.28
N MET A 25 3.58 -3.10 3.78
CA MET A 25 4.72 -2.39 3.19
C MET A 25 5.04 -2.87 1.78
N GLY A 26 5.03 -4.18 1.55
CA GLY A 26 5.30 -4.78 0.23
C GLY A 26 4.25 -4.37 -0.81
N LEU A 27 2.96 -4.48 -0.48
CA LEU A 27 1.88 -4.05 -1.39
C LEU A 27 1.89 -2.54 -1.59
N GLY A 28 2.16 -1.76 -0.55
CA GLY A 28 2.31 -0.30 -0.66
C GLY A 28 3.47 0.09 -1.58
N TRP A 29 4.60 -0.63 -1.50
CA TRP A 29 5.74 -0.41 -2.38
C TRP A 29 5.41 -0.80 -3.83
N ILE A 30 4.78 -1.96 -4.06
CA ILE A 30 4.33 -2.37 -5.41
C ILE A 30 3.35 -1.33 -6.00
N TYR A 31 2.42 -0.84 -5.19
CA TYR A 31 1.50 0.22 -5.60
C TYR A 31 2.24 1.50 -5.98
N PHE A 32 3.23 1.92 -5.18
CA PHE A 32 4.09 3.06 -5.49
C PHE A 32 4.82 2.87 -6.84
N LEU A 33 5.40 1.69 -7.09
CA LEU A 33 6.07 1.39 -8.37
C LEU A 33 5.10 1.47 -9.56
N SER A 34 3.88 0.96 -9.40
CA SER A 34 2.83 1.02 -10.42
C SER A 34 2.46 2.48 -10.75
N VAL A 35 2.26 3.32 -9.74
CA VAL A 35 1.97 4.76 -9.94
C VAL A 35 3.17 5.50 -10.54
N ALA A 36 4.40 5.08 -10.23
CA ALA A 36 5.63 5.62 -10.82
C ALA A 36 5.85 5.20 -12.29
N GLY A 37 4.93 4.44 -12.88
CA GLY A 37 5.00 4.01 -14.28
C GLY A 37 6.02 2.90 -14.54
N LEU A 38 6.52 2.22 -13.49
CA LEU A 38 7.33 1.04 -13.69
C LEU A 38 6.44 -0.11 -14.16
N PRO A 39 6.86 -0.84 -15.21
CA PRO A 39 6.07 -1.94 -15.75
C PRO A 39 5.81 -2.98 -14.64
N PRO A 40 4.60 -3.55 -14.59
CA PRO A 40 4.26 -4.55 -13.59
C PRO A 40 5.23 -5.73 -13.74
N LEU A 41 5.77 -6.20 -12.61
CA LEU A 41 6.52 -7.45 -12.59
C LEU A 41 5.58 -8.57 -13.04
N TYR A 42 5.94 -9.25 -14.13
CA TYR A 42 5.16 -10.38 -14.61
C TYR A 42 5.18 -11.51 -13.58
N LEU A 43 4.03 -12.15 -13.30
CA LEU A 43 3.94 -13.26 -12.34
C LEU A 43 4.95 -14.40 -12.65
N ALA A 44 5.35 -14.56 -13.91
CA ALA A 44 6.39 -15.51 -14.31
C ALA A 44 7.77 -15.19 -13.72
N SER A 45 8.11 -13.91 -13.49
CA SER A 45 9.38 -13.52 -12.86
C SER A 45 9.40 -13.82 -11.37
N VAL A 46 8.24 -13.92 -10.71
CA VAL A 46 8.11 -14.22 -9.28
C VAL A 46 8.50 -15.68 -8.98
N PHE A 47 8.35 -16.62 -9.92
CA PHE A 47 8.77 -18.02 -9.71
C PHE A 47 10.08 -18.38 -10.41
N SER A 48 10.89 -17.37 -10.73
CA SER A 48 12.11 -17.52 -11.52
C SER A 48 13.38 -17.53 -10.67
N THR A 49 14.50 -17.92 -11.29
CA THR A 49 15.86 -17.75 -10.74
C THR A 49 16.14 -16.32 -10.31
N THR A 50 15.55 -15.32 -10.98
CA THR A 50 15.64 -13.90 -10.63
C THR A 50 15.10 -13.61 -9.22
N LEU A 51 14.00 -14.26 -8.80
CA LEU A 51 13.48 -14.08 -7.44
C LEU A 51 14.48 -14.59 -6.41
N VAL A 52 15.03 -15.80 -6.62
CA VAL A 52 16.00 -16.39 -5.69
C VAL A 52 17.21 -15.49 -5.53
N LEU A 53 17.75 -14.98 -6.65
CA LEU A 53 18.86 -14.03 -6.63
C LEU A 53 18.49 -12.73 -5.92
N ALA A 54 17.28 -12.21 -6.14
CA ALA A 54 16.80 -10.99 -5.51
C ALA A 54 16.63 -11.15 -3.99
N VAL A 55 16.15 -12.31 -3.51
CA VAL A 55 16.05 -12.65 -2.08
C VAL A 55 17.43 -12.73 -1.45
N VAL A 56 18.35 -13.48 -2.08
CA VAL A 56 19.73 -13.61 -1.61
C VAL A 56 20.37 -12.23 -1.50
N LEU A 57 20.30 -11.43 -2.58
CA LEU A 57 20.85 -10.08 -2.58
C LEU A 57 20.22 -9.20 -1.51
N ALA A 58 18.89 -9.22 -1.36
CA ALA A 58 18.19 -8.44 -0.34
C ALA A 58 18.67 -8.80 1.06
N VAL A 59 18.74 -10.09 1.42
CA VAL A 59 19.16 -10.53 2.75
C VAL A 59 20.62 -10.14 3.04
N PHE A 60 21.54 -10.42 2.11
CA PHE A 60 22.95 -10.10 2.30
C PHE A 60 23.20 -8.58 2.36
N ALA A 61 22.54 -7.81 1.49
CA ALA A 61 22.64 -6.35 1.53
C ALA A 61 22.05 -5.78 2.83
N HIS A 62 20.89 -6.28 3.26
CA HIS A 62 20.19 -5.83 4.44
C HIS A 62 21.02 -6.03 5.72
N GLU A 63 21.42 -7.27 6.00
CA GLU A 63 22.26 -7.58 7.15
C GLU A 63 23.64 -6.92 7.02
N GLY A 64 24.18 -6.84 5.80
CA GLY A 64 25.42 -6.15 5.51
C GLY A 64 25.39 -4.67 5.89
N VAL A 65 24.27 -3.98 5.62
CA VAL A 65 24.07 -2.56 6.01
C VAL A 65 23.96 -2.41 7.52
N HIS A 66 23.22 -3.28 8.22
CA HIS A 66 23.21 -3.29 9.70
C HIS A 66 24.62 -3.43 10.26
N ALA A 67 25.39 -4.41 9.76
CA ALA A 67 26.76 -4.65 10.18
C ALA A 67 27.71 -3.49 9.86
N ALA A 68 27.55 -2.84 8.71
CA ALA A 68 28.35 -1.69 8.32
C ALA A 68 28.07 -0.48 9.22
N VAL A 69 26.80 -0.14 9.42
CA VAL A 69 26.39 1.04 10.21
C VAL A 69 26.72 0.85 11.68
N VAL A 70 26.52 -0.34 12.25
CA VAL A 70 26.89 -0.57 13.65
C VAL A 70 28.40 -0.45 13.87
N ARG A 71 29.21 -0.87 12.89
CA ARG A 71 30.68 -0.75 12.94
C ARG A 71 31.12 0.71 12.84
N ILE A 72 30.51 1.49 11.95
CA ILE A 72 30.74 2.95 11.82
C ILE A 72 30.39 3.67 13.12
N LEU A 73 29.31 3.24 13.80
CA LEU A 73 28.86 3.82 15.08
C LEU A 73 29.65 3.31 16.30
N GLY A 74 30.72 2.55 16.09
CA GLY A 74 31.72 2.20 17.12
C GLY A 74 31.52 0.85 17.80
N ALA A 75 30.65 -0.03 17.31
CA ALA A 75 30.55 -1.38 17.84
C ALA A 75 31.79 -2.21 17.45
N ARG A 76 32.51 -2.72 18.47
CA ARG A 76 33.76 -3.47 18.28
C ARG A 76 33.55 -4.94 17.91
N LYS A 77 32.44 -5.54 18.37
CA LYS A 77 32.14 -6.97 18.19
C LYS A 77 30.73 -7.14 17.66
N ILE A 78 30.66 -7.78 16.49
CA ILE A 78 29.45 -8.05 15.74
C ILE A 78 29.41 -9.57 15.52
N ARG A 79 28.26 -10.19 15.75
CA ARG A 79 28.05 -11.61 15.46
C ARG A 79 26.99 -11.69 14.36
N VAL A 80 27.34 -12.36 13.27
CA VAL A 80 26.40 -12.66 12.19
C VAL A 80 25.98 -14.12 12.33
N GLY A 81 24.70 -14.40 12.16
CA GLY A 81 24.19 -15.77 12.26
C GLY A 81 22.94 -15.99 11.44
N ILE A 82 22.48 -17.24 11.42
CA ILE A 82 21.22 -17.65 10.82
C ILE A 82 20.35 -18.21 11.94
N SER A 83 19.10 -17.76 12.01
CA SER A 83 18.07 -18.24 12.92
C SER A 83 16.92 -18.87 12.14
N ARG A 84 15.98 -19.50 12.85
CA ARG A 84 14.74 -20.03 12.24
C ARG A 84 13.91 -18.97 11.51
N TYR A 85 14.08 -17.69 11.87
CA TYR A 85 13.29 -16.58 11.34
C TYR A 85 14.05 -15.71 10.32
N GLY A 86 15.31 -16.04 10.01
CA GLY A 86 16.13 -15.28 9.07
C GLY A 86 17.60 -15.16 9.50
N ALA A 87 18.40 -14.52 8.64
CA ALA A 87 19.72 -14.06 9.01
C ALA A 87 19.62 -12.92 10.04
N TYR A 88 20.67 -12.72 10.84
CA TYR A 88 20.70 -11.65 11.82
C TYR A 88 22.11 -11.14 12.07
N VAL A 89 22.19 -9.87 12.45
CA VAL A 89 23.39 -9.22 12.99
C VAL A 89 23.16 -8.85 14.45
N ALA A 90 23.80 -9.57 15.36
CA ALA A 90 23.77 -9.31 16.79
C ALA A 90 24.97 -8.45 17.21
N VAL A 91 24.75 -7.56 18.18
CA VAL A 91 25.78 -6.68 18.74
C VAL A 91 26.04 -7.08 20.19
N GLU A 92 27.29 -7.32 20.57
CA GLU A 92 27.60 -7.70 21.96
C GLU A 92 27.40 -6.52 22.93
N ASN A 93 27.76 -5.32 22.49
CA ASN A 93 27.69 -4.11 23.28
C ASN A 93 26.35 -3.39 23.03
N PRO A 94 25.58 -3.05 24.08
CA PRO A 94 24.38 -2.24 23.95
C PRO A 94 24.70 -0.86 23.35
N LEU A 95 23.81 -0.36 22.50
CA LEU A 95 23.89 0.97 21.91
C LEU A 95 22.86 1.92 22.55
N PRO A 96 23.18 3.21 22.72
CA PRO A 96 22.17 4.21 23.05
C PRO A 96 21.05 4.21 22.02
N ARG A 97 19.80 4.39 22.48
CA ARG A 97 18.58 4.33 21.68
C ARG A 97 18.69 4.95 20.30
N ASN A 98 19.16 6.20 20.21
CA ASN A 98 19.23 6.92 18.92
C ASN A 98 20.22 6.30 17.93
N ARG A 99 21.36 5.80 18.41
CA ARG A 99 22.34 5.10 17.56
C ARG A 99 21.77 3.76 17.10
N TRP A 100 21.11 3.05 18.00
CA TRP A 100 20.44 1.80 17.66
C TRP A 100 19.34 2.00 16.61
N VAL A 101 18.50 3.04 16.75
CA VAL A 101 17.47 3.39 15.75
C VAL A 101 18.09 3.70 14.38
N ALA A 102 19.24 4.39 14.35
CA ALA A 102 19.94 4.65 13.10
C ALA A 102 20.45 3.37 12.43
N VAL A 103 20.95 2.39 13.20
CA VAL A 103 21.30 1.06 12.68
C VAL A 103 20.06 0.38 12.12
N ALA A 104 19.00 0.27 12.92
CA ALA A 104 17.78 -0.45 12.55
C ALA A 104 17.11 0.11 11.28
N LEU A 105 17.10 1.43 11.08
CA LEU A 105 16.50 2.03 9.88
C LEU A 105 17.43 2.04 8.66
N ALA A 106 18.73 1.78 8.80
CA ALA A 106 19.68 1.92 7.71
C ALA A 106 19.36 1.07 6.46
N PRO A 107 18.92 -0.20 6.57
CA PRO A 107 18.60 -1.00 5.40
C PRO A 107 17.45 -0.47 4.55
N LEU A 108 16.59 0.41 5.07
CA LEU A 108 15.53 1.04 4.26
C LEU A 108 16.11 1.85 3.08
N ALA A 109 17.36 2.32 3.17
CA ALA A 109 18.04 3.01 2.07
C ALA A 109 18.33 2.09 0.87
N ILE A 110 18.41 0.77 1.06
CA ILE A 110 18.69 -0.18 -0.02
C ILE A 110 17.59 -0.12 -1.09
N SER A 111 16.31 -0.02 -0.69
CA SER A 111 15.19 -0.05 -1.63
C SER A 111 15.20 1.09 -2.67
N PRO A 112 15.34 2.38 -2.31
CA PRO A 112 15.46 3.45 -3.30
C PRO A 112 16.78 3.40 -4.09
N ILE A 113 17.89 2.97 -3.48
CA ILE A 113 19.18 2.79 -4.19
C ILE A 113 19.03 1.71 -5.27
N ALA A 114 18.43 0.57 -4.94
CA ALA A 114 18.21 -0.52 -5.88
C ALA A 114 17.31 -0.09 -7.06
N LEU A 115 16.26 0.72 -6.82
CA LEU A 115 15.44 1.28 -7.91
C LEU A 115 16.22 2.25 -8.79
N THR A 116 17.05 3.10 -8.17
CA THR A 116 17.90 4.03 -8.92
C THR A 116 18.85 3.27 -9.83
N LEU A 117 19.50 2.22 -9.32
CA LEU A 117 20.37 1.36 -10.12
C LEU A 117 19.59 0.57 -11.19
N ALA A 118 18.37 0.12 -10.89
CA ALA A 118 17.53 -0.57 -11.86
C ALA A 118 17.17 0.32 -13.06
N SER A 119 17.08 1.64 -12.88
CA SER A 119 16.83 2.58 -13.98
C SER A 119 17.99 2.71 -14.97
N LEU A 120 19.18 2.22 -14.59
CA LEU A 120 20.41 2.28 -15.39
C LEU A 120 20.73 0.95 -16.09
N LEU A 121 19.90 -0.08 -15.88
CA LEU A 121 20.16 -1.45 -16.33
C LEU A 121 18.94 -2.01 -17.04
N ASP A 122 19.13 -3.10 -17.79
CA ASP A 122 18.08 -3.79 -18.54
C ASP A 122 18.02 -5.28 -18.21
N GLY A 123 16.93 -5.93 -18.64
CA GLY A 123 16.74 -7.38 -18.54
C GLY A 123 16.76 -7.92 -17.11
N VAL A 124 17.43 -9.07 -16.93
CA VAL A 124 17.41 -9.83 -15.65
C VAL A 124 17.96 -9.02 -14.47
N LEU A 125 18.99 -8.20 -14.69
CA LEU A 125 19.59 -7.40 -13.60
C LEU A 125 18.65 -6.29 -13.12
N ARG A 126 17.95 -5.62 -14.06
CA ARG A 126 16.92 -4.64 -13.74
C ARG A 126 15.82 -5.26 -12.89
N ASP A 127 15.27 -6.39 -13.34
CA ASP A 127 14.18 -7.07 -12.65
C ASP A 127 14.61 -7.60 -11.28
N MET A 128 15.84 -8.12 -11.17
CA MET A 128 16.45 -8.53 -9.90
C MET A 128 16.51 -7.36 -8.91
N LEU A 129 16.96 -6.18 -9.34
CA LEU A 129 17.06 -5.00 -8.46
C LEU A 129 15.69 -4.46 -8.03
N ILE A 130 14.70 -4.47 -8.93
CA ILE A 130 13.31 -4.11 -8.59
C ILE A 130 12.76 -5.08 -7.53
N LEU A 131 12.95 -6.38 -7.73
CA LEU A 131 12.54 -7.41 -6.76
C LEU A 131 13.28 -7.24 -5.42
N THR A 132 14.59 -7.01 -5.45
CA THR A 132 15.39 -6.74 -4.24
C THR A 132 14.86 -5.51 -3.50
N SER A 133 14.46 -4.45 -4.22
CA SER A 133 13.86 -3.26 -3.62
C SER A 133 12.57 -3.58 -2.86
N ILE A 134 11.67 -4.34 -3.47
CA ILE A 134 10.39 -4.76 -2.87
C ILE A 134 10.63 -5.67 -1.66
N ILE A 135 11.47 -6.69 -1.81
CA ILE A 135 11.77 -7.68 -0.76
C ILE A 135 12.43 -7.00 0.44
N ASN A 136 13.41 -6.13 0.21
CA ASN A 136 14.08 -5.40 1.28
C ASN A 136 13.08 -4.49 2.02
N PHE A 137 12.27 -3.72 1.30
CA PHE A 137 11.32 -2.80 1.93
C PHE A 137 10.28 -3.55 2.78
N ALA A 138 9.74 -4.65 2.25
CA ALA A 138 8.83 -5.53 2.99
C ALA A 138 9.53 -6.24 4.17
N GLY A 139 10.80 -6.64 4.00
CA GLY A 139 11.63 -7.30 5.00
C GLY A 139 11.99 -6.42 6.19
N SER A 140 12.18 -5.11 5.95
CA SER A 140 12.44 -4.10 6.99
C SER A 140 11.25 -3.84 7.94
N SER A 141 10.12 -4.55 7.81
CA SER A 141 8.99 -4.41 8.73
C SER A 141 9.36 -4.76 10.17
N GLY A 142 10.26 -5.73 10.37
CA GLY A 142 10.79 -6.10 11.68
C GLY A 142 11.55 -4.95 12.32
N ASP A 143 12.43 -4.30 11.55
CA ASP A 143 13.19 -3.13 11.99
C ASP A 143 12.28 -1.96 12.32
N VAL A 144 11.30 -1.67 11.47
CA VAL A 144 10.33 -0.59 11.67
C VAL A 144 9.54 -0.82 12.97
N LEU A 145 9.08 -2.04 13.21
CA LEU A 145 8.38 -2.39 14.45
C LEU A 145 9.31 -2.24 15.67
N ALA A 146 10.55 -2.69 15.55
CA ALA A 146 11.55 -2.60 16.61
C ALA A 146 11.94 -1.15 16.94
N VAL A 147 12.08 -0.30 15.93
CA VAL A 147 12.27 1.14 16.05
C VAL A 147 11.07 1.77 16.74
N ALA A 148 9.86 1.39 16.37
CA ALA A 148 8.67 1.91 17.03
C ALA A 148 8.68 1.61 18.54
N PHE A 149 9.08 0.40 18.95
CA PHE A 149 9.30 0.10 20.37
C PHE A 149 10.38 0.98 20.99
N ALA A 150 11.54 1.10 20.35
CA ALA A 150 12.65 1.92 20.83
C ALA A 150 12.24 3.38 21.03
N LEU A 151 11.41 3.95 20.15
CA LEU A 151 10.94 5.33 20.28
C LEU A 151 9.99 5.56 21.47
N THR A 152 9.49 4.51 22.12
CA THR A 152 8.68 4.62 23.35
C THR A 152 9.50 4.68 24.63
N THR A 153 10.82 4.57 24.55
CA THR A 153 11.74 4.60 25.70
C THR A 153 12.58 5.88 25.72
N SER A 154 13.18 6.21 26.85
CA SER A 154 14.09 7.35 27.02
C SER A 154 15.33 7.26 26.12
N ARG A 155 15.94 8.42 25.80
CA ARG A 155 17.13 8.50 24.93
C ARG A 155 18.33 7.73 25.49
N ASP A 156 18.40 7.62 26.81
CA ASP A 156 19.48 6.99 27.56
C ASP A 156 19.30 5.46 27.69
N THR A 157 18.16 4.93 27.23
CA THR A 157 17.93 3.49 27.17
C THR A 157 18.97 2.83 26.27
N LEU A 158 19.63 1.81 26.81
CA LEU A 158 20.59 1.00 26.08
C LEU A 158 19.87 -0.20 25.45
N ILE A 159 20.06 -0.37 24.14
CA ILE A 159 19.40 -1.40 23.36
C ILE A 159 20.45 -2.37 22.82
N ARG A 160 20.22 -3.66 23.00
CA ARG A 160 21.05 -4.74 22.47
C ARG A 160 20.22 -5.67 21.61
N ASP A 161 20.69 -5.91 20.40
CA ASP A 161 20.11 -6.89 19.49
C ASP A 161 20.81 -8.25 19.69
N GLU A 162 20.02 -9.29 20.00
CA GLU A 162 20.46 -10.68 20.17
C GLU A 162 20.05 -11.58 18.99
N GLY A 163 19.57 -10.98 17.89
CA GLY A 163 19.08 -11.65 16.69
C GLY A 163 17.65 -12.19 16.82
N VAL A 164 17.37 -12.93 17.88
CA VAL A 164 16.01 -13.50 18.13
C VAL A 164 15.20 -12.67 19.13
N ALA A 165 15.85 -11.72 19.79
CA ALA A 165 15.23 -10.85 20.78
C ALA A 165 15.98 -9.52 20.86
N ILE A 166 15.25 -8.48 21.25
CA ILE A 166 15.80 -7.15 21.50
C ILE A 166 15.71 -6.87 23.00
N VAL A 167 16.83 -6.52 23.60
CA VAL A 167 16.96 -6.27 25.03
C VAL A 167 17.09 -4.78 25.28
N PHE A 168 16.21 -4.25 26.12
CA PHE A 168 16.17 -2.86 26.57
C PHE A 168 16.64 -2.79 28.03
N LYS A 169 17.67 -2.00 28.30
CA LYS A 169 18.19 -1.74 29.65
C LYS A 169 17.91 -0.30 30.04
N GLY A 170 17.13 -0.11 31.10
CA GLY A 170 16.65 1.20 31.54
C GLY A 170 15.13 1.25 31.55
N GLU A 171 14.53 1.89 30.54
CA GLU A 171 13.08 1.98 30.40
C GLU A 171 12.54 0.89 29.46
N CYS A 172 11.43 0.26 29.89
CA CYS A 172 10.78 -0.78 29.10
C CYS A 172 9.84 -0.18 28.03
N PRO A 173 9.86 -0.71 26.80
CA PRO A 173 9.00 -0.23 25.73
C PRO A 173 7.51 -0.52 25.98
N LYS A 174 6.65 0.38 25.49
CA LYS A 174 5.19 0.28 25.66
C LYS A 174 4.60 -0.71 24.65
N ARG A 175 4.22 -1.91 25.11
CA ARG A 175 3.58 -2.96 24.27
C ARG A 175 2.26 -2.53 23.60
N VAL A 176 1.59 -1.51 24.12
CA VAL A 176 0.37 -0.94 23.52
C VAL A 176 0.62 -0.45 22.09
N LEU A 177 1.82 0.02 21.78
CA LEU A 177 2.16 0.52 20.45
C LEU A 177 2.10 -0.58 19.38
N ALA A 178 2.53 -1.81 19.69
CA ALA A 178 2.43 -2.93 18.76
C ALA A 178 0.98 -3.22 18.34
N ARG A 179 0.04 -3.13 19.29
CA ARG A 179 -1.39 -3.31 19.01
C ARG A 179 -1.91 -2.19 18.10
N LYS A 180 -1.51 -0.95 18.34
CA LYS A 180 -1.87 0.20 17.49
C LYS A 180 -1.29 0.07 16.09
N LEU A 181 -0.02 -0.31 15.96
CA LEU A 181 0.62 -0.54 14.66
C LEU A 181 -0.04 -1.67 13.88
N LYS A 182 -0.39 -2.77 14.54
CA LYS A 182 -1.14 -3.87 13.92
C LYS A 182 -2.51 -3.40 13.41
N ALA A 183 -3.25 -2.64 14.21
CA ALA A 183 -4.54 -2.09 13.81
C ALA A 183 -4.41 -1.11 12.63
N LEU A 184 -3.39 -0.24 12.67
CA LEU A 184 -3.09 0.70 11.59
C LEU A 184 -2.69 -0.03 10.30
N ALA A 185 -1.86 -1.06 10.38
CA ALA A 185 -1.47 -1.87 9.23
C ALA A 185 -2.67 -2.62 8.62
N LEU A 186 -3.58 -3.16 9.44
CA LEU A 186 -4.84 -3.75 8.96
C LEU A 186 -5.72 -2.72 8.24
N ALA A 187 -5.91 -1.55 8.85
CA ALA A 187 -6.72 -0.48 8.27
C ALA A 187 -6.10 0.03 6.96
N GLY A 188 -4.79 0.27 6.96
CA GLY A 188 -4.05 0.66 5.77
C GLY A 188 -4.11 -0.39 4.66
N LEU A 189 -3.99 -1.67 5.00
CA LEU A 189 -4.11 -2.77 4.04
C LEU A 189 -5.52 -2.85 3.46
N ALA A 190 -6.55 -2.71 4.30
CA ALA A 190 -7.94 -2.69 3.83
C ALA A 190 -8.19 -1.51 2.88
N LEU A 191 -7.69 -0.32 3.21
CA LEU A 191 -7.78 0.87 2.36
C LEU A 191 -7.01 0.69 1.04
N LEU A 192 -5.80 0.11 1.10
CA LEU A 192 -5.01 -0.17 -0.10
C LEU A 192 -5.73 -1.15 -1.02
N LEU A 193 -6.26 -2.25 -0.47
CA LEU A 193 -7.02 -3.23 -1.22
C LEU A 193 -8.30 -2.63 -1.81
N MET A 194 -9.02 -1.82 -1.02
CA MET A 194 -10.18 -1.08 -1.49
C MET A 194 -9.79 -0.18 -2.67
N GLN A 195 -8.70 0.57 -2.56
CA GLN A 195 -8.22 1.44 -3.63
C GLN A 195 -7.81 0.64 -4.87
N THR A 196 -7.10 -0.49 -4.73
CA THR A 196 -6.63 -1.28 -5.88
C THR A 196 -7.73 -2.09 -6.54
N VAL A 197 -8.74 -2.54 -5.80
CA VAL A 197 -9.83 -3.38 -6.36
C VAL A 197 -11.01 -2.53 -6.78
N VAL A 198 -11.53 -1.68 -5.90
CA VAL A 198 -12.75 -0.90 -6.16
C VAL A 198 -12.50 0.13 -7.25
N LEU A 199 -11.41 0.88 -7.20
CA LEU A 199 -11.13 1.90 -8.23
C LEU A 199 -10.96 1.25 -9.61
N GLN A 200 -10.19 0.16 -9.70
CA GLN A 200 -9.98 -0.53 -10.98
C GLN A 200 -11.28 -1.12 -11.52
N THR A 201 -12.13 -1.66 -10.65
CA THR A 201 -13.46 -2.15 -11.04
C THR A 201 -14.35 -1.02 -11.53
N LEU A 202 -14.36 0.13 -10.84
CA LEU A 202 -15.13 1.31 -11.26
C LEU A 202 -14.64 1.86 -12.61
N VAL A 203 -13.33 1.94 -12.81
CA VAL A 203 -12.72 2.35 -14.09
C VAL A 203 -13.11 1.39 -15.21
N LEU A 204 -13.04 0.08 -14.96
CA LEU A 204 -13.45 -0.93 -15.94
C LEU A 204 -14.95 -0.81 -16.29
N VAL A 205 -15.81 -0.67 -15.28
CA VAL A 205 -17.25 -0.47 -15.48
C VAL A 205 -17.52 0.80 -16.26
N ALA A 206 -16.85 1.91 -15.95
CA ALA A 206 -16.95 3.15 -16.69
C ALA A 206 -16.54 2.95 -18.16
N GLN A 207 -15.39 2.32 -18.41
CA GLN A 207 -14.92 2.02 -19.78
C GLN A 207 -15.87 1.14 -20.58
N LEU A 208 -16.48 0.12 -19.95
CA LEU A 208 -17.48 -0.73 -20.59
C LEU A 208 -18.83 -0.02 -20.81
N SER A 209 -19.10 1.02 -20.03
CA SER A 209 -20.35 1.80 -20.11
C SER A 209 -20.27 2.92 -21.15
N LEU A 210 -19.08 3.48 -21.41
CA LEU A 210 -18.87 4.56 -22.38
C LEU A 210 -19.37 4.21 -23.79
N PRO A 211 -19.01 3.06 -24.42
CA PRO A 211 -19.52 2.71 -25.74
C PRO A 211 -21.04 2.52 -25.79
N ARG A 212 -21.64 2.09 -24.67
CA ARG A 212 -23.10 1.94 -24.57
C ARG A 212 -23.78 3.30 -24.46
N ALA A 213 -23.19 4.24 -23.74
CA ALA A 213 -23.66 5.61 -23.65
C ALA A 213 -23.55 6.33 -25.01
N ASP A 214 -22.45 6.13 -25.74
CA ASP A 214 -22.27 6.69 -27.08
C ASP A 214 -23.30 6.12 -28.07
N LYS A 215 -23.52 4.80 -28.05
CA LYS A 215 -24.54 4.16 -28.89
C LYS A 215 -25.96 4.60 -28.52
N ALA A 216 -26.27 4.77 -27.23
CA ALA A 216 -27.56 5.29 -26.78
C ALA A 216 -27.76 6.73 -27.27
N ARG A 217 -26.72 7.57 -27.21
CA ARG A 217 -26.72 8.94 -27.74
C ARG A 217 -26.96 8.97 -29.25
N GLU A 218 -26.31 8.10 -30.02
CA GLU A 218 -26.51 7.98 -31.47
C GLU A 218 -27.96 7.61 -31.83
N ILE A 219 -28.52 6.59 -31.16
CA ILE A 219 -29.92 6.18 -31.36
C ILE A 219 -30.86 7.34 -31.04
N LEU A 220 -30.66 8.02 -29.92
CA LEU A 220 -31.49 9.13 -29.47
C LEU A 220 -31.40 10.37 -30.37
N GLN A 221 -30.23 10.66 -30.94
CA GLN A 221 -30.06 11.70 -31.96
C GLN A 221 -30.77 11.34 -33.26
N SER A 222 -30.72 10.07 -33.68
CA SER A 222 -31.39 9.60 -34.90
C SER A 222 -32.92 9.61 -34.80
N THR A 223 -33.48 9.51 -33.58
CA THR A 223 -34.93 9.56 -33.33
C THR A 223 -35.46 10.98 -33.07
N GLY A 224 -34.61 12.01 -33.07
CA GLY A 224 -35.00 13.40 -32.88
C GLY A 224 -35.53 13.75 -31.48
N ALA A 225 -35.32 12.86 -30.49
CA ALA A 225 -36.00 12.90 -29.20
C ALA A 225 -35.17 13.45 -28.03
N VAL A 226 -34.02 14.10 -28.28
CA VAL A 226 -33.12 14.53 -27.20
C VAL A 226 -32.63 15.96 -27.35
N THR A 227 -32.86 16.74 -26.29
CA THR A 227 -32.09 17.94 -25.93
C THR A 227 -31.10 17.53 -24.85
N VAL A 228 -29.82 17.88 -25.01
CA VAL A 228 -28.77 17.61 -24.01
C VAL A 228 -28.54 18.90 -23.23
N ASP A 229 -28.69 18.86 -21.91
CA ASP A 229 -28.37 20.00 -21.05
C ASP A 229 -26.84 20.23 -20.99
N LEU A 230 -26.42 21.44 -20.64
CA LEU A 230 -25.04 21.95 -20.61
C LEU A 230 -24.09 21.09 -19.74
N LEU A 231 -24.63 20.25 -18.85
CA LEU A 231 -23.90 19.35 -17.95
C LEU A 231 -23.79 17.90 -18.46
N GLY A 232 -24.28 17.58 -19.66
CA GLY A 232 -24.20 16.23 -20.22
C GLY A 232 -25.19 15.21 -19.61
N LEU A 233 -26.14 15.68 -18.79
CA LEU A 233 -27.29 14.91 -18.36
C LEU A 233 -28.28 14.81 -19.53
N VAL A 234 -28.44 13.59 -20.06
CA VAL A 234 -29.44 13.30 -21.09
C VAL A 234 -30.80 13.17 -20.41
N GLU A 235 -31.60 14.25 -20.44
CA GLU A 235 -33.00 14.17 -20.06
C GLU A 235 -33.77 13.62 -21.28
N ALA A 236 -33.96 12.30 -21.32
CA ALA A 236 -34.76 11.67 -22.35
C ALA A 236 -36.24 12.01 -22.13
N ARG A 237 -36.74 13.07 -22.77
CA ARG A 237 -38.17 13.29 -22.92
C ARG A 237 -38.68 12.34 -23.99
N ALA A 238 -39.17 11.17 -23.58
CA ALA A 238 -40.03 10.38 -24.44
C ALA A 238 -41.30 11.20 -24.71
N SER A 239 -41.36 11.87 -25.86
CA SER A 239 -42.61 12.40 -26.38
C SER A 239 -43.51 11.19 -26.65
N LEU A 240 -44.44 10.92 -25.74
CA LEU A 240 -45.48 9.90 -25.88
C LEU A 240 -46.56 10.31 -26.90
N VAL A 241 -46.23 11.24 -27.81
CA VAL A 241 -47.12 11.83 -28.79
C VAL A 241 -46.57 11.44 -30.16
N ASP A 242 -46.95 10.25 -30.60
CA ASP A 242 -47.27 9.90 -31.99
C ASP A 242 -47.35 8.37 -32.12
N THR A 243 -48.34 7.78 -31.45
CA THR A 243 -48.89 6.51 -31.94
C THR A 243 -49.73 6.81 -33.18
N PRO A 244 -49.49 6.16 -34.33
CA PRO A 244 -50.37 6.23 -35.49
C PRO A 244 -51.62 5.39 -35.22
N ALA A 245 -52.44 5.85 -34.28
CA ALA A 245 -53.75 5.32 -33.99
C ALA A 245 -54.63 6.50 -33.55
N GLY A 246 -54.95 7.36 -34.52
CA GLY A 246 -56.15 8.17 -34.47
C GLY A 246 -57.38 7.28 -34.42
N GLN A 247 -57.69 6.74 -33.24
CA GLN A 247 -59.03 6.36 -32.84
C GLN A 247 -59.29 6.99 -31.47
N THR A 248 -59.79 8.22 -31.53
CA THR A 248 -60.47 8.86 -30.40
C THR A 248 -61.77 8.08 -30.13
N SER A 249 -61.77 7.21 -29.14
CA SER A 249 -63.01 6.79 -28.48
C SER A 249 -63.41 7.89 -27.48
N THR A 250 -64.44 8.65 -27.84
CA THR A 250 -65.10 9.60 -26.95
C THR A 250 -65.86 8.82 -25.88
N HIS A 251 -65.26 8.63 -24.70
CA HIS A 251 -66.02 8.31 -23.49
C HIS A 251 -66.41 9.61 -22.81
N ALA A 252 -67.68 9.99 -22.97
CA ALA A 252 -68.32 11.01 -22.16
C ALA A 252 -68.51 10.46 -20.74
N GLY A 253 -67.89 11.10 -19.73
CA GLY A 253 -68.03 10.66 -18.35
C GLY A 253 -67.16 11.42 -17.36
N GLY A 254 -67.54 12.68 -17.07
CA GLY A 254 -67.44 13.30 -15.74
C GLY A 254 -66.08 13.44 -15.06
N SER A 255 -65.50 14.64 -15.12
CA SER A 255 -65.12 15.51 -13.98
C SER A 255 -64.02 16.51 -14.40
N PRO A 256 -64.03 17.76 -13.91
CA PRO A 256 -63.05 18.76 -14.32
C PRO A 256 -61.80 18.65 -13.44
N PHE A 257 -60.68 18.22 -14.04
CA PHE A 257 -59.36 18.38 -13.44
C PHE A 257 -58.72 19.64 -14.04
N TRP A 258 -58.48 20.65 -13.22
CA TRP A 258 -57.79 21.88 -13.62
C TRP A 258 -56.31 21.58 -13.84
N ILE A 259 -55.82 21.70 -15.07
CA ILE A 259 -54.39 21.77 -15.37
C ILE A 259 -54.04 23.25 -15.54
N LEU A 260 -53.26 23.76 -14.59
CA LEU A 260 -52.63 25.08 -14.66
C LEU A 260 -51.61 25.08 -15.81
N SER A 261 -51.93 25.84 -16.86
CA SER A 261 -50.99 26.21 -17.92
C SER A 261 -50.13 27.37 -17.41
N THR A 262 -48.84 27.13 -17.18
CA THR A 262 -47.86 28.21 -16.97
C THR A 262 -47.43 28.76 -18.33
N GLN A 263 -47.77 30.01 -18.58
CA GLN A 263 -47.38 30.79 -19.76
C GLN A 263 -45.85 30.89 -19.87
N ASN A 264 -45.37 30.72 -21.10
CA ASN A 264 -44.05 31.13 -21.54
C ASN A 264 -43.90 32.65 -21.40
N VAL A 265 -42.91 33.09 -20.64
CA VAL A 265 -42.40 34.46 -20.71
C VAL A 265 -41.27 34.46 -21.73
N HIS A 266 -41.51 35.14 -22.86
CA HIS A 266 -40.45 35.63 -23.72
C HIS A 266 -40.00 36.99 -23.19
N LEU A 267 -38.76 37.07 -22.69
CA LEU A 267 -37.72 38.09 -22.91
C LEU A 267 -36.58 37.91 -21.91
#